data_AF-A0A644W8Z8-F1
#
_entry.id   AF-A0A644W8Z8-F1
#
_cell.length_a   1.000
_cell.length_b   1.000
_cell.length_c   1.000
_cell.angle_alpha   90.00
_cell.angle_beta   90.00
_cell.angle_gamma   90.00
#
_symmetry.space_group_name_H-M   'P 1'
#
loop_
_entity.id
_entity.type
_entity.pdbx_description
1 polymer ?
#
loop_
_entity_poly.entity_id
_entity_poly.type
_entity_poly.pdbx_seq_one_letter_code
_entity_poly.pdbx_strand_id
1 'polypeptide(L)' 'MMINDNKGVLSGILNYISEEGGSIITINQGIPMNKKANLSLTIDTSSLKGDLKTLLEDLSKVKDVEKVEFVAME' A
#
# COMPACT_ATOMS: atom_id res chain seq x y z
N MET A 1 5.26 -3.37 3.10
CA MET A 1 4.07 -4.21 2.84
C MET A 1 4.51 -5.51 2.19
N MET A 2 3.89 -6.64 2.53
CA MET A 2 4.08 -7.92 1.86
C MET A 2 2.81 -8.28 1.12
N ILE A 3 2.94 -8.61 -0.18
CA ILE A 3 1.81 -8.88 -1.07
C ILE A 3 2.00 -10.21 -1.80
N ASN A 4 0.91 -10.89 -2.12
CA ASN A 4 0.88 -11.95 -3.12
C ASN A 4 0.84 -11.30 -4.51
N ASP A 5 1.83 -11.60 -5.33
CA ASP A 5 2.01 -11.03 -6.67
C ASP A 5 1.03 -11.68 -7.67
N ASN A 6 -0.23 -11.31 -7.52
CA ASN A 6 -1.34 -11.68 -8.38
C ASN A 6 -1.72 -10.49 -9.27
N LYS A 7 -2.27 -10.78 -10.45
CA LYS A 7 -2.69 -9.75 -11.41
C LYS A 7 -3.62 -8.73 -10.74
N GLY A 8 -3.21 -7.48 -10.71
CA GLY A 8 -4.02 -6.34 -10.27
C GLY A 8 -3.85 -5.94 -8.79
N VAL A 9 -3.05 -6.66 -8.00
CA VAL A 9 -2.83 -6.32 -6.58
C VAL A 9 -2.24 -4.92 -6.41
N LEU A 10 -1.16 -4.60 -7.15
CA LEU A 10 -0.50 -3.31 -7.05
C LEU A 10 -1.44 -2.18 -7.47
N SER A 11 -2.14 -2.33 -8.61
CA SER A 11 -3.12 -1.32 -9.04
C SER A 11 -4.25 -1.13 -8.04
N GLY A 12 -4.71 -2.20 -7.38
CA GLY A 12 -5.75 -2.11 -6.35
C GLY A 12 -5.28 -1.30 -5.15
N ILE A 13 -4.05 -1.55 -4.68
CA ILE A 13 -3.43 -0.80 -3.58
C ILE A 13 -3.28 0.68 -3.94
N LEU A 14 -2.75 0.98 -5.13
CA LEU A 14 -2.51 2.36 -5.57
C LEU A 14 -3.82 3.15 -5.76
N ASN A 15 -4.84 2.51 -6.35
CA ASN A 15 -6.15 3.12 -6.53
C ASN A 15 -6.79 3.40 -5.17
N TYR A 16 -6.74 2.46 -4.24
CA TYR A 16 -7.28 2.64 -2.89
C TYR A 16 -6.64 3.84 -2.17
N ILE A 17 -5.31 3.94 -2.18
CA ILE A 17 -4.60 5.07 -1.57
C ILE A 17 -5.03 6.40 -2.21
N SER A 18 -5.18 6.41 -3.53
CA SER A 18 -5.59 7.62 -4.28
C SER A 18 -7.05 8.01 -3.99
N GLU A 19 -7.95 7.03 -3.87
CA GLU A 19 -9.37 7.22 -3.53
C GLU A 19 -9.54 7.82 -2.12
N GLU A 20 -8.66 7.42 -1.18
CA GLU A 20 -8.60 7.98 0.18
C GLU A 20 -7.93 9.36 0.25
N GLY A 21 -7.42 9.88 -0.87
CA GLY A 21 -6.79 11.20 -0.95
C GLY A 21 -5.28 11.21 -0.64
N GLY A 22 -4.65 10.04 -0.53
CA GLY A 22 -3.19 9.92 -0.43
C GLY A 22 -2.53 10.05 -1.80
N SER A 23 -1.43 10.81 -1.88
CA SER A 23 -0.65 10.94 -3.11
C SER A 23 0.58 10.03 -3.05
N ILE A 24 0.75 9.16 -4.04
CA ILE A 24 1.88 8.23 -4.08
C ILE A 24 3.11 8.94 -4.63
N ILE A 25 4.16 9.05 -3.81
CA ILE A 25 5.41 9.74 -4.15
C ILE A 25 6.43 8.75 -4.70
N THR A 26 6.58 7.59 -4.05
CA THR A 26 7.49 6.54 -4.50
C THR A 26 6.84 5.17 -4.42
N ILE A 27 7.21 4.31 -5.37
CA ILE A 27 6.82 2.90 -5.41
C ILE A 27 8.10 2.09 -5.57
N ASN A 28 8.36 1.22 -4.61
CA ASN A 28 9.45 0.26 -4.68
C ASN A 28 8.92 -1.15 -4.42
N GLN A 29 8.74 -1.93 -5.50
CA GLN A 29 8.39 -3.34 -5.43
C GLN A 29 9.64 -4.18 -5.70
N GLY A 30 10.00 -5.03 -4.74
CA GLY A 30 11.06 -6.02 -4.91
C GLY A 30 10.66 -7.13 -5.89
N ILE A 31 11.66 -7.86 -6.37
CA ILE A 31 11.45 -8.99 -7.28
C ILE A 31 10.55 -10.04 -6.58
N PRO A 32 9.44 -10.47 -7.21
CA PRO A 32 8.58 -11.49 -6.64
C PRO A 32 9.33 -12.83 -6.46
N MET A 33 9.26 -13.40 -5.26
CA MET A 33 9.77 -14.73 -4.92
C MET A 33 8.64 -15.58 -4.37
N ASN A 34 8.44 -16.79 -4.91
CA ASN A 34 7.33 -17.68 -4.51
C ASN A 34 5.95 -17.00 -4.57
N LYS A 35 5.71 -16.22 -5.62
CA LYS A 35 4.49 -15.40 -5.80
C LYS A 35 4.26 -14.35 -4.71
N LYS A 36 5.30 -13.94 -3.99
CA LYS A 36 5.22 -12.87 -3.00
C LYS A 36 6.23 -11.78 -3.31
N ALA A 37 5.85 -10.53 -3.07
CA ALA A 37 6.73 -9.39 -3.26
C ALA A 37 6.71 -8.48 -2.03
N ASN A 38 7.86 -7.86 -1.76
CA ASN A 38 7.95 -6.75 -0.82
C ASN A 38 7.61 -5.46 -1.56
N LEU A 39 6.70 -4.67 -1.01
CA LEU A 39 6.28 -3.37 -1.53
C LEU A 39 6.52 -2.31 -0.47
N SER A 40 7.29 -1.29 -0.81
CA SER A 40 7.47 -0.07 -0.03
C SER A 40 6.89 1.11 -0.80
N LEU A 41 6.11 1.94 -0.11
CA LEU A 41 5.44 3.11 -0.66
C LEU A 41 5.78 4.32 0.20
N THR A 42 6.07 5.45 -0.45
CA THR A 42 6.03 6.77 0.20
C THR A 42 4.74 7.45 -0.23
N ILE A 43 3.97 7.94 0.74
CA ILE A 43 2.66 8.55 0.52
C ILE A 43 2.68 9.93 1.17
N ASP A 44 2.27 10.95 0.42
CA ASP A 44 1.90 12.25 0.99
C ASP A 44 0.46 12.16 1.50
N THR A 45 0.31 12.38 2.80
CA THR A 45 -0.92 12.22 3.56
C THR A 45 -1.67 13.53 3.78
N SER A 46 -1.20 14.65 3.23
CA SER A 46 -1.75 16.00 3.46
C SER A 46 -3.22 16.15 3.03
N SER A 47 -3.69 15.31 2.10
CA SER A 47 -5.05 15.35 1.56
C SER A 47 -5.90 14.11 1.89
N LEU A 48 -5.46 13.30 2.87
CA LEU A 48 -6.22 12.12 3.30
C LEU A 48 -7.59 12.52 3.84
N LYS A 49 -8.63 11.81 3.38
CA LYS A 49 -10.03 12.00 3.82
C LYS A 49 -10.28 11.48 5.24
N GLY A 50 -9.45 10.53 5.70
CA GLY A 50 -9.50 9.93 7.02
C GLY A 50 -8.15 10.01 7.73
N ASP A 51 -7.96 9.19 8.78
CA ASP A 51 -6.67 9.10 9.45
C ASP A 51 -5.77 8.02 8.83
N LEU A 52 -4.45 8.15 9.06
CA LEU A 52 -3.45 7.19 8.60
C LEU A 52 -3.72 5.78 9.12
N LYS A 53 -4.24 5.65 10.33
CA LYS A 53 -4.51 4.35 10.96
C LYS A 53 -5.58 3.59 10.18
N THR A 54 -6.65 4.26 9.78
CA THR A 54 -7.75 3.73 8.96
C THR A 54 -7.22 3.29 7.60
N LEU A 55 -6.40 4.12 6.95
CA LEU A 55 -5.74 3.75 5.69
C LEU A 55 -4.93 2.45 5.84
N LEU A 56 -4.12 2.32 6.89
CA LEU A 56 -3.30 1.12 7.15
C LEU A 56 -4.15 -0.11 7.44
N GLU A 57 -5.21 0.04 8.25
CA GLU A 57 -6.15 -1.03 8.55
C GLU A 57 -6.87 -1.51 7.30
N ASP A 58 -7.28 -0.61 6.41
CA ASP A 58 -8.00 -1.00 5.20
C ASP A 58 -7.07 -1.56 4.13
N LEU A 59 -5.85 -1.04 3.99
CA LEU A 59 -4.81 -1.66 3.16
C LEU A 59 -4.54 -3.11 3.60
N SER A 60 -4.63 -3.41 4.89
CA SER A 60 -4.47 -4.79 5.40
C SER A 60 -5.61 -5.74 5.00
N LYS A 61 -6.76 -5.18 4.60
CA LYS A 61 -7.94 -5.93 4.14
C LYS A 61 -7.97 -6.07 2.62
N VAL A 62 -7.13 -5.33 1.88
CA VAL A 62 -7.05 -5.44 0.42
C VAL A 62 -6.66 -6.86 0.04
N LYS A 63 -7.38 -7.43 -0.93
CA LYS A 63 -7.11 -8.77 -1.44
C LYS A 63 -5.64 -8.89 -1.85
N ASP A 64 -5.02 -10.00 -1.50
CA ASP A 64 -3.62 -10.32 -1.80
C ASP A 64 -2.59 -9.49 -1.01
N VAL A 65 -3.00 -8.64 -0.05
CA VAL A 65 -2.09 -8.06 0.95
C VAL A 65 -1.96 -9.02 2.14
N GLU A 66 -0.74 -9.42 2.49
CA GLU A 66 -0.47 -10.30 3.64
C GLU A 66 -0.10 -9.53 4.91
N LYS A 67 0.65 -8.44 4.75
CA LYS A 67 1.12 -7.63 5.87
C LYS A 67 1.29 -6.18 5.45
N VAL A 68 0.76 -5.27 6.26
CA VAL A 68 1.04 -3.84 6.18
C VAL A 68 1.88 -3.45 7.41
N GLU A 69 2.89 -2.61 7.19
CA GLU A 69 3.75 -2.12 8.25
C GLU A 69 4.04 -0.65 7.97
N PHE A 70 3.81 0.19 8.98
CA PHE A 70 4.17 1.59 8.96
C PHE A 70 5.63 1.73 9.42
N VAL A 71 6.44 2.45 8.62
CA VAL A 71 7.88 2.59 8.88
C VAL A 71 8.16 3.88 9.64
N ALA A 72 7.77 5.02 9.08
CA ALA A 72 7.97 6.35 9.65
C ALA A 72 7.07 7.39 8.96
N MET A 73 6.89 8.53 9.62
CA MET A 73 6.26 9.75 9.08
C MET A 73 7.15 10.91 9.49
N GLU A 74 7.44 11.81 8.55
CA GLU A 74 8.16 13.06 8.75
C GLU A 74 7.21 14.25 8.60
#